data_AF-A0A8J6Y0U2-F1
#
_entry.id   AF-A0A8J6Y0U2-F1
#
_cell.length_a   1.000
_cell.length_b   1.000
_cell.length_c   1.000
_cell.angle_alpha   90.00
_cell.angle_beta   90.00
_cell.angle_gamma   90.00
#
_symmetry.space_group_name_H-M   'P 1'
#
loop_
_entity.id
_entity.type
_entity.pdbx_description
1 polymer ?
#
loop_
_entity_poly.entity_id
_entity_poly.type
_entity_poly.pdbx_seq_one_letter_code
_entity_poly.pdbx_strand_id
1 'polypeptide(L)'
;MKVDEKSNEITAIPKLLKVLCLQGCIVTIDAIGCQKEIVKQIVEQDGDYVISLKKNQKSLYERVDALFKSAINNRFEGFEYTEFRQDESGHGRHEIRQCVMLSNIKDLIDPENKWSKLTSVVMINSWRTENGKTTLLYSLFY
;
A
#
# COMPACT_ATOMS: atom_id res chain seq x y z
N MET A 1 -18.01 13.28 10.70
CA MET A 1 -19.14 12.94 9.80
C MET A 1 -19.39 11.45 9.94
N LYS A 2 -20.61 11.04 10.33
CA LYS A 2 -21.00 9.64 10.44
C LYS A 2 -21.53 9.20 9.07
N VAL A 3 -20.94 8.16 8.48
CA VAL A 3 -21.43 7.58 7.23
C VAL A 3 -22.56 6.61 7.59
N ASP A 4 -23.72 6.77 6.98
CA ASP A 4 -24.85 5.84 7.08
C ASP A 4 -24.38 4.44 6.70
N GLU A 5 -24.75 3.40 7.46
CA GLU A 5 -24.26 2.02 7.35
C GLU A 5 -24.50 1.34 5.98
N LYS A 6 -25.18 2.02 5.05
CA LYS A 6 -25.45 1.59 3.67
C LYS A 6 -24.91 2.51 2.57
N SER A 7 -24.26 3.63 2.90
CA SER A 7 -23.56 4.43 1.89
C SER A 7 -22.24 3.76 1.54
N ASN A 8 -22.24 3.01 0.43
CA ASN A 8 -21.05 2.33 -0.09
C ASN A 8 -19.85 3.30 -0.13
N GLU A 9 -18.77 2.98 0.58
CA GLU A 9 -17.54 3.79 0.72
C GLU A 9 -17.03 4.33 -0.63
N ILE A 10 -17.22 3.53 -1.67
CA ILE A 10 -17.01 3.85 -3.10
C ILE A 10 -17.57 5.23 -3.49
N THR A 11 -18.74 5.60 -2.99
CA THR A 11 -19.44 6.86 -3.32
C THR A 11 -19.14 7.98 -2.33
N ALA A 12 -18.75 7.64 -1.11
CA ALA A 12 -18.49 8.59 -0.03
C ALA A 12 -17.07 9.17 -0.09
N ILE A 13 -16.07 8.34 -0.40
CA ILE A 13 -14.66 8.75 -0.46
C ILE A 13 -14.44 9.90 -1.47
N PRO A 14 -14.94 9.83 -2.72
CA PRO A 14 -14.74 10.93 -3.67
C PRO A 14 -15.32 12.26 -3.18
N LYS A 15 -16.49 12.22 -2.51
CA LYS A 15 -17.13 13.43 -1.96
C LYS A 15 -16.33 14.00 -0.79
N LEU A 16 -15.77 13.14 0.06
CA LEU A 16 -14.92 13.54 1.17
C LEU A 16 -13.62 14.17 0.66
N LEU A 17 -12.97 13.57 -0.33
CA LEU A 17 -11.73 14.11 -0.91
C LEU A 17 -11.92 15.50 -1.52
N LYS A 18 -13.11 15.85 -2.05
CA LYS A 18 -13.40 17.18 -2.62
C LYS A 18 -13.44 18.31 -1.59
N VAL A 19 -13.68 17.99 -0.32
CA VAL A 19 -13.82 19.00 0.75
C VAL A 19 -12.56 19.12 1.60
N LEU A 20 -11.55 18.29 1.33
CA LEU A 20 -10.27 18.30 2.02
C LEU A 20 -9.22 19.03 1.18
N CYS A 21 -8.36 19.82 1.82
CA CYS A 21 -7.14 20.32 1.18
C CYS A 21 -6.11 19.19 1.19
N LEU A 22 -5.79 18.63 0.01
CA LEU A 22 -4.85 17.50 -0.10
C LEU A 22 -3.43 17.91 -0.48
N GLN A 23 -3.20 19.18 -0.81
CA GLN A 23 -1.91 19.66 -1.27
C GLN A 23 -0.80 19.36 -0.25
N GLY A 24 0.17 18.56 -0.64
CA GLY A 24 1.30 18.15 0.22
C GLY A 24 0.93 17.13 1.30
N CYS A 25 -0.28 16.57 1.29
CA CYS A 25 -0.67 15.48 2.19
C CYS A 25 -0.43 14.11 1.57
N ILE A 26 -0.14 13.12 2.41
CA ILE A 26 -0.17 11.70 2.02
C ILE A 26 -1.48 11.09 2.47
N VAL A 27 -2.26 10.59 1.51
CA VAL A 27 -3.55 9.96 1.73
C VAL A 27 -3.36 8.45 1.90
N THR A 28 -3.78 7.93 3.05
CA THR A 28 -3.83 6.48 3.32
C THR A 28 -5.28 6.02 3.48
N ILE A 29 -5.71 5.01 2.74
CA ILE A 29 -7.08 4.49 2.79
C ILE A 29 -7.05 2.95 2.70
N ASP A 30 -8.01 2.29 3.36
CA ASP A 30 -8.18 0.85 3.21
C ASP A 30 -8.69 0.48 1.81
N ALA A 31 -8.16 -0.59 1.22
CA ALA A 31 -8.32 -0.96 -0.18
C ALA A 31 -9.75 -1.33 -0.61
N ILE A 32 -10.69 -1.48 0.32
CA ILE A 32 -12.07 -1.95 0.05
C ILE A 32 -12.78 -1.03 -0.97
N GLY A 33 -12.43 0.25 -1.00
CA GLY A 33 -12.96 1.23 -1.96
C GLY A 33 -11.99 1.70 -3.04
N CYS A 34 -10.74 1.22 -3.10
CA CYS A 34 -9.73 1.91 -3.90
C CYS A 34 -9.89 1.66 -5.41
N GLN A 35 -10.44 2.67 -6.09
CA GLN A 35 -10.60 2.74 -7.53
C GLN A 35 -9.56 3.68 -8.12
N LYS A 36 -9.18 3.46 -9.38
CA LYS A 36 -8.26 4.34 -10.12
C LYS A 36 -8.69 5.80 -10.07
N GLU A 37 -10.00 6.06 -10.13
CA GLU A 37 -10.57 7.41 -10.04
C GLU A 37 -10.29 8.09 -8.69
N ILE A 38 -10.24 7.34 -7.58
CA ILE A 38 -9.90 7.91 -6.27
C ILE A 38 -8.43 8.34 -6.25
N VAL A 39 -7.53 7.48 -6.72
CA VAL A 39 -6.09 7.79 -6.83
C VAL A 39 -5.87 9.00 -7.74
N LYS A 40 -6.53 9.01 -8.90
CA LYS A 40 -6.50 10.14 -9.82
C LYS A 40 -6.96 11.43 -9.15
N GLN A 41 -8.08 11.41 -8.42
CA GLN A 41 -8.58 12.56 -7.70
C GLN A 41 -7.62 13.07 -6.60
N ILE A 42 -6.89 12.18 -5.92
CA ILE A 42 -5.87 12.58 -4.94
C ILE A 42 -4.75 13.35 -5.64
N VAL A 43 -4.23 12.79 -6.74
CA VAL A 43 -3.14 13.39 -7.53
C VAL A 43 -3.57 14.71 -8.17
N GLU A 44 -4.79 14.82 -8.70
CA GLU A 44 -5.35 16.06 -9.27
C GLU A 44 -5.52 17.19 -8.25
N GLN A 45 -5.52 16.86 -6.94
CA GLN A 45 -5.59 17.83 -5.85
C GLN A 45 -4.22 18.03 -5.16
N ASP A 46 -3.13 17.71 -5.86
CA ASP A 46 -1.73 17.83 -5.41
C ASP A 46 -1.41 17.03 -4.14
N GLY A 47 -2.17 15.96 -3.89
CA GLY A 47 -1.89 14.98 -2.85
C GLY A 47 -1.03 13.81 -3.33
N ASP A 48 -0.36 13.18 -2.38
CA ASP A 48 0.29 11.89 -2.53
C ASP A 48 -0.53 10.79 -1.86
N TYR A 49 -0.19 9.53 -2.09
CA TYR A 49 -0.92 8.42 -1.50
C TYR A 49 -0.01 7.25 -1.13
N VAL A 50 -0.45 6.48 -0.14
CA VAL A 50 0.06 5.13 0.16
C VAL A 50 -1.16 4.27 0.45
N ILE A 51 -1.49 3.37 -0.48
CA ILE A 51 -2.74 2.62 -0.41
C ILE A 51 -2.46 1.14 -0.30
N SER A 52 -3.18 0.50 0.62
CA SER A 52 -3.12 -0.95 0.78
C SER A 52 -3.57 -1.66 -0.50
N LEU A 53 -2.77 -2.63 -0.93
CA LEU A 53 -3.05 -3.46 -2.10
C LEU A 53 -3.66 -4.78 -1.62
N LYS A 54 -4.98 -4.92 -1.80
CA LYS A 54 -5.72 -6.14 -1.47
C LYS A 54 -6.04 -6.95 -2.73
N LYS A 55 -6.45 -8.21 -2.52
CA LYS A 55 -6.80 -9.15 -3.60
C LYS A 55 -7.99 -8.73 -4.47
N ASN A 56 -8.79 -7.73 -4.06
CA ASN A 56 -9.84 -7.13 -4.89
C ASN A 56 -9.27 -6.37 -6.10
N GLN A 57 -7.99 -5.99 -6.09
CA GLN A 57 -7.24 -5.47 -7.23
C GLN A 57 -6.31 -6.55 -7.82
N LYS A 58 -6.85 -7.75 -8.07
CA LYS A 58 -6.11 -8.99 -8.36
C LYS A 58 -4.92 -8.81 -9.31
N SER A 59 -5.13 -8.15 -10.46
CA SER A 59 -4.09 -8.02 -11.48
C SER A 59 -2.88 -7.17 -11.04
N LEU A 60 -3.11 -6.07 -10.32
CA LEU A 60 -2.00 -5.27 -9.78
C LEU A 60 -1.34 -6.00 -8.60
N TYR A 61 -2.15 -6.58 -7.72
CA TYR A 61 -1.65 -7.39 -6.59
C TYR A 61 -0.70 -8.49 -7.06
N GLU A 62 -1.08 -9.28 -8.06
CA GLU A 62 -0.27 -10.38 -8.59
C GLU A 62 1.05 -9.88 -9.21
N ARG A 63 1.04 -8.75 -9.92
CA ARG A 63 2.27 -8.15 -10.47
C ARG A 63 3.21 -7.68 -9.37
N VAL A 64 2.70 -6.99 -8.36
CA VAL A 64 3.51 -6.48 -7.24
C VAL A 64 4.06 -7.63 -6.39
N ASP A 65 3.24 -8.63 -6.08
CA ASP A 65 3.68 -9.84 -5.36
C ASP A 65 4.76 -10.61 -6.13
N ALA A 66 4.59 -10.79 -7.44
CA ALA A 66 5.60 -11.42 -8.30
C ALA A 66 6.90 -10.59 -8.37
N LEU A 67 6.79 -9.26 -8.42
CA LEU A 67 7.93 -8.36 -8.41
C LEU A 67 8.76 -8.51 -7.13
N PHE A 68 8.13 -8.48 -5.96
CA PHE A 68 8.83 -8.67 -4.69
C PHE A 68 9.45 -10.06 -4.58
N LYS A 69 8.76 -11.12 -5.03
CA LYS A 69 9.35 -12.47 -5.07
C LYS A 69 10.58 -12.55 -5.95
N SER A 70 10.53 -11.92 -7.13
CA SER A 70 11.68 -11.83 -8.04
C SER A 70 12.84 -11.07 -7.41
N ALA A 71 12.55 -9.91 -6.83
CA ALA A 71 13.55 -9.08 -6.14
C ALA A 71 14.21 -9.84 -4.98
N ILE A 72 13.44 -10.50 -4.12
CA ILE A 72 13.97 -11.30 -3.00
C ILE A 72 14.83 -12.47 -3.50
N ASN A 73 14.36 -13.22 -4.50
CA ASN A 73 15.09 -14.37 -5.05
C ASN A 73 16.44 -13.95 -5.67
N ASN A 74 16.49 -12.76 -6.27
CA ASN A 74 17.71 -12.20 -6.86
C ASN A 74 18.47 -11.26 -5.91
N ARG A 75 18.17 -11.28 -4.60
CA ARG A 75 18.84 -10.43 -3.58
C ARG A 75 18.82 -8.92 -3.94
N PHE A 76 17.72 -8.48 -4.55
CA PHE A 76 17.45 -7.12 -5.02
C PHE A 76 18.42 -6.60 -6.09
N GLU A 77 19.24 -7.46 -6.71
CA GLU A 77 20.11 -7.05 -7.80
C GLU A 77 19.28 -6.56 -9.00
N GLY A 78 19.61 -5.36 -9.47
CA GLY A 78 18.88 -4.66 -10.54
C GLY A 78 17.64 -3.88 -10.09
N PHE A 79 17.32 -3.88 -8.80
CA PHE A 79 16.20 -3.09 -8.25
C PHE A 79 16.70 -1.89 -7.45
N GLU A 80 16.05 -0.74 -7.65
CA GLU A 80 16.17 0.40 -6.73
C GLU A 80 15.27 0.15 -5.52
N TYR A 81 15.86 0.00 -4.33
CA TYR A 81 15.10 -0.35 -3.13
C TYR A 81 15.60 0.35 -1.87
N THR A 82 14.71 0.45 -0.89
CA THR A 82 15.02 0.86 0.49
C THR A 82 14.40 -0.14 1.45
N GLU A 83 15.11 -0.45 2.53
CA GLU A 83 14.67 -1.35 3.58
C GLU A 83 14.70 -0.66 4.94
N PHE A 84 13.69 -0.91 5.76
CA PHE A 84 13.66 -0.53 7.16
C PHE A 84 13.18 -1.72 8.01
N ARG A 85 13.86 -1.99 9.11
CA ARG A 85 13.49 -3.04 10.05
C ARG A 85 13.38 -2.49 11.46
N GLN A 86 12.31 -2.86 12.14
CA GLN A 86 12.00 -2.46 13.51
C GLN A 86 11.68 -3.70 14.33
N ASP A 87 12.14 -3.71 15.58
CA ASP A 87 11.94 -4.78 16.55
C ASP A 87 11.42 -4.14 17.84
N GLU A 88 10.18 -4.47 18.22
CA GLU A 88 9.50 -3.89 19.37
C GLU A 88 8.92 -4.96 20.29
N SER A 89 9.13 -4.80 21.59
CA SER A 89 8.51 -5.62 22.64
C SER A 89 7.70 -4.74 23.59
N GLY A 90 6.47 -5.11 23.87
CA GLY A 90 5.60 -4.37 24.79
C GLY A 90 4.29 -5.08 25.07
N HIS A 91 3.76 -4.93 26.29
CA HIS A 91 2.45 -5.47 26.71
C HIS A 91 2.24 -6.98 26.44
N GLY A 92 3.29 -7.79 26.57
CA GLY A 92 3.25 -9.24 26.30
C GLY A 92 3.30 -9.64 24.82
N ARG A 93 3.52 -8.67 23.93
CA ARG A 93 3.71 -8.85 22.50
C ARG A 93 5.14 -8.51 22.09
N HIS A 94 5.70 -9.32 21.21
CA HIS A 94 6.91 -9.00 20.45
C HIS A 94 6.56 -8.89 18.97
N GLU A 95 6.98 -7.83 18.30
CA GLU A 95 6.74 -7.63 16.88
C GLU A 95 8.04 -7.21 16.17
N ILE A 96 8.39 -7.94 15.11
CA ILE A 96 9.41 -7.53 14.16
C ILE A 96 8.69 -7.08 12.90
N ARG A 97 8.94 -5.87 12.43
CA ARG A 97 8.41 -5.34 11.18
C ARG A 97 9.53 -5.04 10.21
N GLN A 98 9.46 -5.59 9.01
CA GLN A 98 10.33 -5.29 7.89
C GLN A 98 9.52 -4.61 6.80
N CYS A 99 9.93 -3.41 6.40
CA CYS A 99 9.37 -2.62 5.33
C CYS A 99 10.39 -2.56 4.19
N VAL A 100 9.97 -2.97 2.99
CA VAL A 100 10.79 -2.91 1.77
C VAL A 100 10.04 -2.11 0.73
N MET A 101 10.65 -1.06 0.21
CA MET A 101 10.13 -0.23 -0.87
C MET A 101 10.93 -0.50 -2.13
N LEU A 102 10.25 -0.77 -3.26
CA LEU A 102 10.85 -0.76 -4.59
C LEU A 102 10.41 0.50 -5.32
N SER A 103 11.35 1.21 -5.91
CA SER A 103 11.15 2.47 -6.65
C SER A 103 11.46 2.28 -8.13
N ASN A 104 11.01 3.22 -8.97
CA ASN A 104 11.22 3.19 -10.41
C ASN A 104 10.66 1.90 -11.07
N ILE A 105 9.50 1.45 -10.59
CA ILE A 105 8.89 0.16 -10.98
C ILE A 105 7.75 0.31 -12.00
N LYS A 106 7.44 1.54 -12.41
CA LYS A 106 6.24 1.89 -13.18
C LYS A 106 6.09 1.00 -14.42
N ASP A 107 7.14 0.89 -15.22
CA ASP A 107 7.12 0.12 -16.47
C ASP A 107 6.99 -1.40 -16.24
N LEU A 108 7.34 -1.88 -15.04
CA LEU A 108 7.25 -3.29 -14.66
C LEU A 108 5.85 -3.69 -14.21
N ILE A 109 5.11 -2.79 -13.55
CA ILE A 109 3.82 -3.13 -12.90
C ILE A 109 2.60 -2.41 -13.50
N ASP A 110 2.80 -1.30 -14.20
CA ASP A 110 1.74 -0.52 -14.85
C ASP A 110 2.20 0.10 -16.19
N PRO A 111 2.62 -0.74 -17.15
CA PRO A 111 3.11 -0.25 -18.46
C PRO A 111 2.05 0.50 -19.26
N GLU A 112 0.76 0.27 -18.97
CA GLU A 112 -0.37 0.94 -19.63
C GLU A 112 -0.78 2.26 -18.96
N ASN A 113 -0.05 2.74 -17.94
CA ASN A 113 -0.37 3.98 -17.22
C ASN A 113 -1.78 4.03 -16.64
N LYS A 114 -2.28 2.91 -16.12
CA LYS A 114 -3.63 2.82 -15.55
C LYS A 114 -3.73 3.47 -14.17
N TRP A 115 -2.62 3.71 -13.49
CA TRP A 115 -2.55 4.28 -12.15
C TRP A 115 -1.77 5.59 -12.15
N SER A 116 -2.46 6.69 -11.80
CA SER A 116 -1.87 8.02 -11.71
C SER A 116 -0.78 8.05 -10.64
N LYS A 117 0.43 8.51 -11.02
CA LYS A 117 1.58 8.69 -10.11
C LYS A 117 2.04 7.41 -9.38
N LEU A 118 1.75 6.22 -9.93
CA LEU A 118 2.32 4.97 -9.42
C LEU A 118 3.80 4.85 -9.79
N THR A 119 4.68 5.14 -8.83
CA THR A 119 6.14 5.14 -9.01
C THR A 119 6.87 4.11 -8.14
N SER A 120 6.22 3.63 -7.08
CA SER A 120 6.81 2.76 -6.08
C SER A 120 5.80 1.79 -5.49
N VAL A 121 6.29 0.70 -4.91
CA VAL A 121 5.48 -0.27 -4.16
C VAL A 121 6.18 -0.66 -2.87
N VAL A 122 5.41 -1.01 -1.85
CA VAL A 122 5.93 -1.36 -0.53
C VAL A 122 5.42 -2.74 -0.12
N MET A 123 6.32 -3.55 0.41
CA MET A 123 6.02 -4.81 1.10
C MET A 123 6.30 -4.63 2.59
N ILE A 124 5.37 -5.05 3.43
CA ILE A 124 5.55 -5.14 4.87
C ILE A 124 5.40 -6.60 5.30
N ASN A 125 6.45 -7.14 5.91
CA ASN A 125 6.39 -8.37 6.69
C ASN A 125 6.36 -8.01 8.17
N SER A 126 5.37 -8.52 8.90
CA SER A 126 5.29 -8.39 10.36
C SER A 126 5.24 -9.77 11.00
N TRP A 127 6.23 -10.09 11.83
CA TRP A 127 6.26 -11.28 12.67
C TRP A 127 5.84 -10.87 14.07
N ARG A 128 4.61 -11.24 14.46
CA ARG A 128 4.03 -10.92 15.76
C ARG A 128 3.98 -12.16 16.63
N THR A 129 4.68 -12.14 17.75
CA THR A 129 4.68 -13.21 18.76
C THR A 129 3.88 -12.79 19.99
N GLU A 130 2.86 -13.58 20.32
CA GLU A 130 2.06 -13.43 21.53
C GLU A 130 1.84 -14.80 22.16
N ASN A 131 2.04 -14.92 23.48
CA ASN A 131 1.87 -16.18 24.22
C ASN A 131 2.63 -17.36 23.57
N GLY A 132 3.84 -17.11 23.08
CA GLY A 132 4.68 -18.12 22.41
C GLY A 132 4.25 -18.51 21.00
N LYS A 133 3.22 -17.87 20.42
CA LYS A 133 2.77 -18.12 19.05
C LYS A 133 3.14 -16.95 18.14
N THR A 134 3.85 -17.24 17.05
CA THR A 134 4.22 -16.25 16.04
C THR A 134 3.27 -16.29 14.85
N THR A 135 2.75 -15.12 14.47
CA THR A 135 1.94 -14.89 13.26
C THR A 135 2.73 -14.04 12.27
N LEU A 136 2.75 -14.44 11.00
CA LEU A 136 3.29 -13.64 9.91
C LEU A 136 2.14 -12.90 9.20
N LEU A 137 2.24 -11.58 9.14
CA LEU A 137 1.39 -10.72 8.33
C LEU A 137 2.20 -10.21 7.13
N TYR A 138 1.71 -10.51 5.94
CA TYR A 138 2.24 -10.03 4.66
C TYR A 138 1.28 -8.99 4.09
N SER A 139 1.76 -7.77 3.85
CA SER A 139 0.96 -6.67 3.31
C SER A 139 1.69 -5.97 2.18
N LEU A 140 0.94 -5.59 1.15
CA LEU A 140 1.44 -4.84 0.00
C LEU A 140 0.78 -3.47 -0.06
N PHE A 141 1.51 -2.47 -0.54
CA PHE A 141 1.05 -1.11 -0.75
C PHE A 141 1.66 -0.55 -2.05
N TYR A 142 1.05 0.51 -2.56
CA TYR A 142 1.51 1.26 -3.74
C TYR A 142 1.16 2.74 -3.61
#